data_AF-A0A239RDZ5-F1
#
_entry.id   AF-A0A239RDZ5-F1
#
_cell.length_a   1.000
_cell.length_b   1.000
_cell.length_c   1.000
_cell.angle_alpha   90.00
_cell.angle_beta   90.00
_cell.angle_gamma   90.00
#
_symmetry.space_group_name_H-M   'P 1'
#
loop_
_entity.id
_entity.type
_entity.pdbx_description
1 polymer ?
#
loop_
_entity_poly.entity_id
_entity_poly.type
_entity_poly.pdbx_seq_one_letter_code
_entity_poly.pdbx_strand_id
1 'polypeptide(L)'
;MGISLSYFQVMICITVLWIIYRIIAGLINKYVDWKYECKLLTVYASIAFVTRLVFFPLFDYQNDKVFIYTTKTVTNRLNLIPFKSIIYKYDDWEINLFGNIAMFVPVGLSFPFCYKKLDNIGKVVLAGACYSLLIELSQMFVFGRGTDIEDLITNTLGALVGAILYFAAIAIIQKYNKH
;
A
#
# COMPACT_ATOMS: atom_id res chain seq x y z
N MET A 1 -24.13 -5.90 14.26
CA MET A 1 -24.44 -6.07 12.83
C MET A 1 -23.55 -5.11 12.05
N GLY A 2 -22.38 -5.55 11.57
CA GLY A 2 -21.41 -4.68 10.90
C GLY A 2 -21.85 -4.26 9.49
N ILE A 3 -21.17 -3.27 8.91
CA ILE A 3 -21.36 -2.87 7.50
C ILE A 3 -20.46 -3.75 6.64
N SER A 4 -21.01 -4.40 5.61
CA SER A 4 -20.21 -5.12 4.61
C SER A 4 -19.97 -4.24 3.40
N LEU A 5 -18.72 -4.08 2.98
CA LEU A 5 -18.33 -3.37 1.75
C LEU A 5 -17.66 -4.33 0.77
N SER A 6 -18.08 -4.29 -0.49
CA SER A 6 -17.38 -4.99 -1.57
C SER A 6 -16.11 -4.25 -1.99
N TYR A 7 -15.20 -4.94 -2.68
CA TYR A 7 -14.01 -4.31 -3.27
C TYR A 7 -14.38 -3.11 -4.15
N PHE A 8 -15.42 -3.27 -4.98
CA PHE A 8 -15.92 -2.19 -5.83
C PHE A 8 -16.38 -0.97 -5.02
N GLN A 9 -17.09 -1.17 -3.90
CA GLN A 9 -17.54 -0.08 -3.03
C GLN A 9 -16.34 0.63 -2.37
N VAL A 10 -15.36 -0.13 -1.87
CA VAL A 10 -14.12 0.45 -1.31
C VAL A 10 -13.36 1.25 -2.37
N MET A 11 -13.24 0.73 -3.59
CA MET A 11 -12.58 1.43 -4.69
C MET A 11 -13.33 2.70 -5.10
N ILE A 12 -14.66 2.71 -5.11
CA ILE A 12 -15.43 3.94 -5.33
C ILE A 12 -15.09 4.97 -4.27
N CYS A 13 -15.09 4.59 -2.98
CA CYS A 13 -14.76 5.51 -1.90
C CYS A 13 -13.35 6.09 -2.07
N ILE A 14 -12.34 5.25 -2.34
CA ILE A 14 -10.96 5.70 -2.58
C ILE A 14 -10.88 6.62 -3.80
N THR A 15 -11.55 6.27 -4.91
CA THR A 15 -11.57 7.07 -6.15
C THR A 15 -12.18 8.45 -5.90
N VAL A 16 -13.31 8.50 -5.20
CA VAL A 16 -14.02 9.76 -4.91
C VAL A 16 -13.15 10.65 -4.02
N LEU A 17 -12.56 10.11 -2.96
CA LEU A 17 -11.65 10.86 -2.10
C LEU A 17 -10.42 11.36 -2.87
N TRP A 18 -9.86 10.54 -3.76
CA TRP A 18 -8.75 10.91 -4.63
C TRP A 18 -9.12 12.07 -5.56
N ILE A 19 -10.27 11.98 -6.25
CA ILE A 19 -10.76 13.04 -7.15
C ILE A 19 -11.01 14.34 -6.38
N ILE A 20 -11.66 14.27 -5.20
CA ILE A 20 -11.90 15.44 -4.34
C ILE A 20 -10.55 16.08 -3.97
N TYR A 21 -9.57 15.30 -3.54
CA TYR A 21 -8.24 15.79 -3.23
C TYR A 21 -7.57 16.47 -4.44
N ARG A 22 -7.68 15.89 -5.65
CA ARG A 22 -7.14 16.51 -6.87
C ARG A 22 -7.85 17.81 -7.24
N ILE A 23 -9.18 17.87 -7.10
CA ILE A 23 -9.96 19.10 -7.33
C ILE A 23 -9.50 20.18 -6.35
N ILE A 24 -9.43 19.88 -5.05
CA ILE A 24 -8.97 20.82 -4.02
C ILE A 24 -7.55 21.30 -4.34
N ALA A 25 -6.64 20.39 -4.70
CA ALA A 25 -5.28 20.75 -5.08
C ALA A 25 -5.24 21.67 -6.32
N GLY A 26 -6.07 21.40 -7.34
CA GLY A 26 -6.18 22.24 -8.52
C GLY A 26 -6.73 23.64 -8.20
N LEU A 27 -7.72 23.73 -7.31
CA LEU A 27 -8.29 24.99 -6.83
C LEU A 27 -7.26 25.82 -6.03
N ILE A 28 -6.49 25.18 -5.15
CA ILE A 28 -5.44 25.83 -4.34
C ILE A 28 -4.31 26.34 -5.24
N ASN A 29 -3.86 25.51 -6.19
CA ASN A 29 -2.72 25.85 -7.04
C ASN A 29 -3.10 26.73 -8.24
N LYS A 30 -4.39 26.86 -8.57
CA LYS A 30 -4.94 27.59 -9.74
C LYS A 30 -4.46 27.09 -11.11
N TYR A 31 -3.81 25.93 -11.17
CA TYR A 31 -3.45 25.23 -12.41
C TYR A 31 -3.37 23.73 -12.16
N VAL A 32 -3.40 22.94 -13.24
CA VAL A 32 -3.23 21.48 -13.22
C VAL A 32 -2.10 21.10 -14.15
N ASP A 33 -1.05 20.47 -13.63
CA ASP A 33 0.02 19.88 -14.45
C ASP A 33 -0.41 18.48 -14.89
N TRP A 34 -0.92 18.37 -16.10
CA TRP A 34 -1.40 17.10 -16.67
C TRP A 34 -0.32 16.01 -16.73
N LYS A 35 0.95 16.36 -16.93
CA LYS A 35 2.03 15.37 -16.91
C LYS A 35 2.20 14.79 -15.51
N TYR A 36 2.11 15.64 -14.49
CA TYR A 36 2.14 15.21 -13.10
C TYR A 36 0.92 14.35 -12.74
N GLU A 37 -0.29 14.72 -13.20
CA GLU A 37 -1.50 13.90 -13.00
C GLU A 37 -1.35 12.50 -13.61
N CYS A 38 -0.82 12.40 -14.83
CA CYS A 38 -0.57 11.10 -15.45
C CYS A 38 0.40 10.24 -14.63
N LYS A 39 1.43 10.84 -14.02
CA LYS A 39 2.33 10.11 -13.13
C LYS A 39 1.60 9.60 -11.89
N LEU A 40 0.76 10.44 -11.30
CA LEU A 40 -0.01 10.08 -10.09
C LEU A 40 -0.93 8.87 -10.30
N LEU A 41 -1.32 8.54 -11.53
CA LEU A 41 -2.05 7.30 -11.83
C LEU A 41 -1.26 6.04 -11.43
N THR A 42 0.08 6.08 -11.44
CA THR A 42 0.92 4.96 -10.96
C THR A 42 0.80 4.74 -9.46
N VAL A 43 0.66 5.82 -8.69
CA VAL A 43 0.41 5.77 -7.24
C VAL A 43 -1.00 5.25 -6.99
N TYR A 44 -1.99 5.75 -7.74
CA TYR A 44 -3.36 5.26 -7.65
C TYR A 44 -3.47 3.77 -7.97
N ALA A 45 -2.81 3.30 -9.02
CA ALA A 45 -2.75 1.89 -9.37
C ALA A 45 -2.09 1.04 -8.26
N SER A 46 -1.03 1.55 -7.63
CA SER A 46 -0.39 0.90 -6.48
C SER A 46 -1.33 0.80 -5.29
N ILE A 47 -2.08 1.87 -4.98
CA ILE A 47 -3.09 1.86 -3.91
C ILE A 47 -4.19 0.82 -4.21
N ALA A 48 -4.70 0.77 -5.44
CA ALA A 48 -5.72 -0.19 -5.84
C ALA A 48 -5.22 -1.63 -5.70
N PHE A 49 -3.99 -1.89 -6.15
CA PHE A 49 -3.34 -3.19 -6.08
C PHE A 49 -3.13 -3.66 -4.63
N VAL A 50 -2.55 -2.80 -3.79
CA VAL A 50 -2.37 -3.07 -2.36
C VAL A 50 -3.73 -3.29 -1.68
N THR A 51 -4.71 -2.43 -1.94
CA THR A 51 -6.07 -2.57 -1.37
C THR A 51 -6.69 -3.91 -1.74
N ARG A 52 -6.54 -4.34 -3.01
CA ARG A 52 -7.02 -5.63 -3.48
C ARG A 52 -6.37 -6.74 -2.66
N LEU A 53 -5.05 -6.81 -2.61
CA LEU A 53 -4.33 -7.92 -1.96
C LEU A 53 -4.51 -7.94 -0.43
N VAL A 54 -4.50 -6.78 0.23
CA VAL A 54 -4.62 -6.70 1.69
C VAL A 54 -6.02 -7.04 2.17
N PHE A 55 -7.06 -6.40 1.61
CA PHE A 55 -8.40 -6.50 2.19
C PHE A 55 -9.25 -7.60 1.58
N PHE A 56 -8.95 -8.00 0.34
CA PHE A 56 -9.73 -8.96 -0.43
C PHE A 56 -8.79 -10.08 -0.91
N PRO A 57 -8.68 -11.21 -0.21
CA PRO A 57 -7.78 -12.29 -0.63
C PRO A 57 -8.18 -12.78 -2.02
N LEU A 58 -7.20 -13.04 -2.91
CA LEU A 58 -7.48 -13.44 -4.29
C LEU A 58 -8.17 -14.82 -4.40
N PHE A 59 -8.03 -15.66 -3.37
CA PHE A 59 -8.47 -17.06 -3.37
C PHE A 59 -9.73 -17.34 -2.53
N ASP A 60 -10.37 -16.32 -1.97
CA ASP A 60 -11.67 -16.43 -1.29
C ASP A 60 -12.77 -15.71 -2.08
N TYR A 61 -13.08 -16.23 -3.27
CA TYR A 61 -14.05 -15.66 -4.21
C TYR A 61 -15.49 -15.64 -3.65
N GLN A 62 -15.78 -16.44 -2.62
CA GLN A 62 -17.11 -16.43 -1.97
C GLN A 62 -17.28 -15.25 -0.99
N ASN A 63 -16.19 -14.58 -0.58
CA ASN A 63 -16.21 -13.47 0.36
C ASN A 63 -15.49 -12.22 -0.19
N ASP A 64 -15.95 -11.70 -1.33
CA ASP A 64 -15.47 -10.43 -1.91
C ASP A 64 -15.95 -9.18 -1.13
N LYS A 65 -16.24 -9.37 0.16
CA LYS A 65 -16.78 -8.39 1.10
C LYS A 65 -15.92 -8.32 2.35
N VAL A 66 -15.61 -7.09 2.72
CA VAL A 66 -14.98 -6.73 3.99
C VAL A 66 -16.07 -6.32 4.97
N PHE A 67 -16.06 -6.85 6.18
CA PHE A 67 -17.01 -6.46 7.23
C PHE A 67 -16.35 -5.49 8.20
N ILE A 68 -16.94 -4.31 8.40
CA ILE A 68 -16.46 -3.28 9.31
C ILE A 68 -17.25 -3.36 10.63
N TYR A 69 -16.54 -3.31 11.77
CA TYR A 69 -17.17 -3.31 13.09
C TYR A 69 -18.02 -2.04 13.28
N THR A 70 -19.30 -2.20 13.64
CA THR A 70 -20.17 -1.08 14.05
C THR A 70 -20.50 -1.07 15.54
N THR A 71 -20.18 -2.14 16.27
CA THR A 71 -20.46 -2.29 17.71
C THR A 71 -19.18 -2.53 18.49
N LYS A 72 -19.18 -2.14 19.76
CA LYS A 72 -18.06 -2.03 20.74
C LYS A 72 -17.12 -3.24 20.93
N THR A 73 -17.32 -4.37 20.25
CA THR A 73 -16.44 -5.53 20.31
C THR A 73 -15.45 -5.48 19.15
N VAL A 74 -14.49 -4.57 19.24
CA VAL A 74 -13.26 -4.66 18.44
C VAL A 74 -12.46 -5.80 19.06
N THR A 75 -12.54 -7.00 18.48
CA THR A 75 -11.60 -8.06 18.85
C THR A 75 -10.26 -7.72 18.23
N ASN A 76 -9.45 -6.91 18.93
CA ASN A 76 -8.12 -6.51 18.51
C ASN A 76 -7.23 -7.76 18.42
N ARG A 77 -6.99 -8.24 17.20
CA ARG A 77 -5.91 -9.20 16.92
C ARG A 77 -4.66 -8.38 16.64
N LEU A 78 -3.88 -8.12 17.68
CA LEU A 78 -2.62 -7.42 17.58
C LEU A 78 -1.47 -8.42 17.74
N ASN A 79 -0.70 -8.64 16.67
CA ASN A 79 0.53 -9.42 16.71
C ASN A 79 1.73 -8.47 16.66
N LEU A 80 2.47 -8.39 17.78
CA LEU A 80 3.69 -7.58 17.88
C LEU A 80 4.97 -8.44 17.91
N ILE A 81 4.84 -9.75 17.66
CA ILE A 81 5.99 -10.65 17.63
C ILE A 81 6.49 -10.72 16.18
N PRO A 82 7.67 -10.14 15.87
CA PRO A 82 8.21 -10.18 14.51
C PRO A 82 8.58 -11.61 14.14
N PHE A 83 8.37 -11.95 12.86
CA PHE A 83 8.71 -13.26 12.28
C PHE A 83 8.05 -14.45 12.98
N LYS A 84 6.92 -14.21 13.65
CA LYS A 84 6.16 -15.26 14.36
C LYS A 84 5.75 -16.36 13.37
N SER A 85 5.28 -16.01 12.19
CA SER A 85 4.82 -17.01 11.20
C SER A 85 5.98 -17.92 10.76
N ILE A 86 7.18 -17.34 10.61
CA ILE A 86 8.40 -18.03 10.20
C ILE A 86 8.92 -18.94 11.32
N ILE A 87 9.00 -18.41 12.54
CA ILE A 87 9.52 -19.13 13.72
C ILE A 87 8.64 -20.34 14.04
N TYR A 88 7.32 -20.17 14.00
CA TYR A 88 6.36 -21.23 14.31
C TYR A 88 5.92 -22.04 13.08
N LYS A 89 6.44 -21.71 11.89
CA LYS A 89 6.11 -22.34 10.61
C LYS A 89 4.61 -22.50 10.39
N TYR A 90 3.87 -21.39 10.50
CA TYR A 90 2.46 -21.39 10.13
C TYR A 90 2.30 -21.72 8.64
N ASP A 91 1.16 -22.32 8.29
CA ASP A 91 0.85 -22.61 6.90
C ASP A 91 0.92 -21.32 6.06
N ASP A 92 1.41 -21.43 4.83
CA ASP A 92 1.57 -20.35 3.86
C ASP A 92 2.47 -19.17 4.29
N TRP A 93 3.31 -19.32 5.33
CA TRP A 93 4.22 -18.26 5.79
C TRP A 93 5.10 -17.68 4.66
N GLU A 94 5.56 -18.52 3.73
CA GLU A 94 6.36 -18.09 2.57
C GLU A 94 5.54 -17.20 1.63
N ILE A 95 4.30 -17.59 1.34
CA ILE A 95 3.41 -16.85 0.45
C ILE A 95 3.06 -15.50 1.07
N ASN A 96 2.80 -15.45 2.38
CA ASN A 96 2.54 -14.19 3.09
C ASN A 96 3.77 -13.28 3.08
N LEU A 97 4.95 -13.83 3.41
CA LEU A 97 6.22 -13.11 3.44
C LEU A 97 6.55 -12.49 2.06
N PHE A 98 6.61 -13.32 1.02
CA PHE A 98 6.96 -12.86 -0.32
C PHE A 98 5.83 -12.06 -0.98
N GLY A 99 4.58 -12.41 -0.68
CA GLY A 99 3.39 -11.70 -1.16
C GLY A 99 3.36 -10.25 -0.69
N ASN A 100 3.61 -10.02 0.61
CA ASN A 100 3.66 -8.66 1.18
C ASN A 100 4.81 -7.83 0.61
N ILE A 101 6.01 -8.44 0.47
CA ILE A 101 7.15 -7.78 -0.18
C ILE A 101 6.78 -7.40 -1.62
N ALA A 102 6.30 -8.35 -2.42
CA ALA A 102 5.96 -8.12 -3.83
C ALA A 102 4.84 -7.08 -3.99
N MET A 103 3.86 -7.09 -3.08
CA MET A 103 2.76 -6.13 -3.04
C MET A 103 3.24 -4.67 -2.90
N PHE A 104 4.30 -4.43 -2.13
CA PHE A 104 4.82 -3.09 -1.89
C PHE A 104 5.93 -2.63 -2.86
N VAL A 105 6.43 -3.50 -3.74
CA VAL A 105 7.39 -3.09 -4.79
C VAL A 105 6.85 -1.97 -5.70
N PRO A 106 5.61 -2.04 -6.22
CA PRO A 106 5.02 -0.94 -7.01
C PRO A 106 4.91 0.38 -6.25
N VAL A 107 4.69 0.35 -4.93
CA VAL A 107 4.70 1.53 -4.07
C VAL A 107 6.08 2.17 -4.05
N GLY A 108 7.13 1.37 -3.82
CA GLY A 108 8.52 1.84 -3.81
C GLY A 108 9.00 2.39 -5.16
N LEU A 109 8.42 1.94 -6.27
CA LEU A 109 8.69 2.46 -7.62
C LEU A 109 7.93 3.78 -7.89
N SER A 110 6.63 3.81 -7.58
CA SER A 110 5.75 4.94 -7.94
C SER A 110 6.01 6.20 -7.10
N PHE A 111 6.42 6.03 -5.85
CA PHE A 111 6.68 7.12 -4.92
C PHE A 111 7.76 8.10 -5.41
N PRO A 112 9.01 7.68 -5.67
CA PRO A 112 10.05 8.59 -6.16
C PRO A 112 9.83 9.04 -7.61
N PHE A 113 9.05 8.30 -8.40
CA PHE A 113 8.64 8.69 -9.75
C PHE A 113 7.72 9.91 -9.76
N CYS A 114 6.79 9.97 -8.81
CA CYS A 114 5.81 11.05 -8.67
C CYS A 114 6.35 12.19 -7.80
N TYR A 115 6.84 11.88 -6.60
CA TYR A 115 7.14 12.90 -5.59
C TYR A 115 8.61 13.27 -5.60
N LYS A 116 8.93 14.46 -6.16
CA LYS A 116 10.32 14.98 -6.22
C LYS A 116 11.04 15.07 -4.86
N LYS A 117 10.30 15.16 -3.75
CA LYS A 117 10.87 15.19 -2.39
C LYS A 117 11.39 13.83 -1.93
N LEU A 118 10.89 12.73 -2.51
CA LEU A 118 11.33 11.36 -2.26
C LEU A 118 12.51 11.04 -3.17
N ASP A 119 13.59 11.80 -2.99
CA ASP A 119 14.77 11.84 -3.87
C ASP A 119 15.87 10.82 -3.51
N ASN A 120 15.66 10.01 -2.47
CA ASN A 120 16.58 8.95 -2.07
C ASN A 120 15.84 7.75 -1.46
N ILE A 121 16.53 6.61 -1.41
CA ILE A 121 15.99 5.34 -0.90
C ILE A 121 15.41 5.49 0.50
N GLY A 122 16.13 6.13 1.43
CA GLY A 122 15.68 6.26 2.82
C GLY A 122 14.35 7.01 2.97
N LYS A 123 14.16 8.09 2.21
CA LYS A 123 12.88 8.82 2.20
C LYS A 123 11.73 7.99 1.61
N VAL A 124 12.00 7.22 0.55
CA VAL A 124 10.99 6.31 -0.04
C VAL A 124 10.61 5.21 0.93
N VAL A 125 11.60 4.58 1.58
CA VAL A 125 11.38 3.53 2.58
C VAL A 125 10.56 4.07 3.75
N LEU A 126 10.88 5.26 4.27
CA LEU A 126 10.11 5.88 5.34
C LEU A 126 8.66 6.14 4.91
N ALA A 127 8.45 6.69 3.72
CA ALA A 127 7.10 6.92 3.19
C ALA A 127 6.32 5.60 3.01
N GLY A 128 6.99 4.55 2.51
CA GLY A 128 6.44 3.21 2.39
C GLY A 128 6.08 2.58 3.74
N ALA A 129 6.96 2.71 4.74
CA ALA A 129 6.71 2.26 6.11
C ALA A 129 5.52 2.99 6.75
N CYS A 130 5.42 4.31 6.57
CA CYS A 130 4.25 5.07 7.01
C CYS A 130 2.97 4.61 6.30
N TYR A 131 3.02 4.33 5.00
CA TYR A 131 1.87 3.81 4.27
C TYR A 131 1.46 2.43 4.77
N SER A 132 2.41 1.51 4.98
CA SER A 132 2.13 0.21 5.56
C SER A 132 1.57 0.32 6.97
N LEU A 133 2.08 1.24 7.80
CA LEU A 133 1.53 1.46 9.15
C LEU A 133 0.07 1.93 9.09
N LEU A 134 -0.29 2.80 8.13
CA LEU A 134 -1.68 3.22 7.94
C LEU A 134 -2.58 2.02 7.57
N ILE A 135 -2.07 1.08 6.77
CA ILE A 135 -2.80 -0.15 6.44
C ILE A 135 -3.02 -1.00 7.69
N GLU A 136 -1.96 -1.29 8.44
CA GLU A 136 -2.02 -2.06 9.69
C GLU A 136 -3.02 -1.48 10.68
N LEU A 137 -3.01 -0.15 10.86
CA LEU A 137 -3.95 0.55 11.73
C LEU A 137 -5.39 0.48 11.20
N SER A 138 -5.58 0.52 9.88
CA SER A 138 -6.93 0.42 9.28
C SER A 138 -7.54 -0.98 9.43
N GLN A 139 -6.72 -2.04 9.44
CA GLN A 139 -7.17 -3.41 9.63
C GLN A 139 -7.77 -3.66 11.03
N MET A 140 -7.41 -2.85 12.03
CA MET A 140 -8.02 -2.91 13.36
C MET A 140 -9.55 -2.70 13.33
N PHE A 141 -10.05 -2.01 12.31
CA PHE A 141 -11.49 -1.73 12.14
C PHE A 141 -12.19 -2.78 11.25
N VAL A 142 -11.45 -3.74 10.72
CA VAL A 142 -11.95 -4.77 9.81
C VAL A 142 -12.10 -6.11 10.53
N PHE A 143 -13.30 -6.70 10.43
CA PHE A 143 -13.61 -8.01 10.99
C PHE A 143 -12.72 -9.10 10.39
N GLY A 144 -12.20 -9.98 11.25
CA GLY A 144 -11.34 -11.09 10.84
C GLY A 144 -9.92 -10.68 10.42
N ARG A 145 -9.60 -9.39 10.42
CA ARG A 145 -8.23 -8.89 10.20
C ARG A 145 -7.57 -8.52 11.53
N GLY A 146 -6.26 -8.62 11.55
CA GLY A 146 -5.42 -8.23 12.67
C GLY A 146 -4.28 -7.36 12.17
N THR A 147 -3.73 -6.56 13.07
CA THR A 147 -2.50 -5.82 12.84
C THR A 147 -1.33 -6.74 13.13
N ASP A 148 -0.38 -6.83 12.20
CA ASP A 148 0.83 -7.65 12.32
C ASP A 148 2.09 -6.82 12.08
N ILE A 149 2.99 -6.82 13.07
CA ILE A 149 4.30 -6.20 12.91
C ILE A 149 5.12 -6.86 11.78
N GLU A 150 4.89 -8.13 11.50
CA GLU A 150 5.51 -8.86 10.41
C GLU A 150 5.08 -8.29 9.04
N ASP A 151 3.79 -7.98 8.87
CA ASP A 151 3.25 -7.35 7.65
C ASP A 151 3.87 -5.95 7.47
N LEU A 152 3.97 -5.16 8.55
CA LEU A 152 4.65 -3.85 8.51
C LEU A 152 6.11 -3.95 8.03
N ILE A 153 6.85 -4.93 8.56
CA ILE A 153 8.27 -5.14 8.20
C ILE A 153 8.38 -5.57 6.74
N THR A 154 7.59 -6.55 6.32
CA THR A 154 7.67 -7.15 4.98
C THR A 154 7.22 -6.18 3.89
N ASN A 155 6.17 -5.40 4.13
CA ASN A 155 5.75 -4.29 3.25
C ASN A 155 6.84 -3.20 3.16
N THR A 156 7.48 -2.87 4.28
CA THR A 156 8.59 -1.90 4.28
C THR A 156 9.79 -2.42 3.47
N LEU A 157 10.07 -3.72 3.52
CA LEU A 157 11.08 -4.36 2.65
C LEU A 157 10.66 -4.31 1.18
N GLY A 158 9.38 -4.50 0.86
CA GLY A 158 8.85 -4.30 -0.50
C GLY A 158 9.10 -2.88 -1.02
N ALA A 159 8.84 -1.87 -0.20
CA ALA A 159 9.12 -0.48 -0.55
C ALA A 159 10.62 -0.21 -0.77
N LEU A 160 11.49 -0.82 0.05
CA LEU A 160 12.95 -0.78 -0.13
C LEU A 160 13.36 -1.38 -1.48
N VAL A 161 12.86 -2.57 -1.82
CA VAL A 161 13.16 -3.22 -3.11
C VAL A 161 12.72 -2.35 -4.27
N GLY A 162 11.48 -1.82 -4.23
CA GLY A 162 10.99 -0.91 -5.26
C GLY A 162 11.82 0.37 -5.39
N ALA A 163 12.25 0.96 -4.27
CA ALA A 163 13.12 2.13 -4.28
C ALA A 163 14.48 1.84 -4.92
N ILE A 164 15.13 0.73 -4.55
CA ILE A 164 16.41 0.30 -5.14
C ILE A 164 16.27 0.15 -6.65
N LEU A 165 15.23 -0.52 -7.13
CA LEU A 165 14.97 -0.72 -8.55
C LEU A 165 14.80 0.62 -9.28
N TYR A 166 14.04 1.56 -8.71
CA TYR A 166 13.85 2.88 -9.29
C TYR A 166 15.18 3.65 -9.42
N PHE A 167 15.92 3.79 -8.32
CA PHE A 167 17.15 4.58 -8.32
C PHE A 167 18.25 3.93 -9.16
N ALA A 168 18.33 2.59 -9.19
CA ALA A 168 19.22 1.87 -10.09
C ALA A 168 18.89 2.14 -11.56
N ALA A 169 17.61 2.09 -11.94
CA ALA A 169 17.18 2.40 -13.31
C ALA A 169 17.53 3.85 -13.71
N ILE A 170 17.28 4.82 -12.81
CA ILE A 170 17.64 6.22 -13.05
C ILE A 170 19.15 6.40 -13.21
N ALA A 171 19.97 5.76 -12.37
CA ALA A 171 21.42 5.83 -12.48
C ALA A 171 21.94 5.26 -13.81
N ILE A 172 21.35 4.15 -14.29
CA ILE A 172 21.69 3.55 -15.58
C ILE A 172 21.33 4.49 -16.74
N ILE A 173 20.11 5.05 -16.74
CA ILE A 173 19.65 5.99 -17.78
C ILE A 173 20.53 7.24 -17.84
N GLN A 174 20.87 7.81 -16.67
CA GLN A 174 21.75 8.98 -16.60
C GLN A 174 23.15 8.69 -17.11
N LYS A 175 23.69 7.49 -16.84
CA LYS A 175 24.98 7.06 -17.37
C LYS A 175 24.95 6.95 -18.89
N TYR A 176 23.87 6.41 -19.46
CA TYR A 176 23.74 6.26 -20.92
C TYR A 176 23.59 7.61 -21.64
N ASN A 177 22.80 8.55 -21.11
CA ASN A 177 22.60 9.87 -21.71
C ASN A 177 23.81 10.81 -21.61
N LYS A 178 24.84 10.43 -20.85
CA LYS A 178 26.09 11.19 -20.72
C LYS A 178 27.11 10.82 -21.81
N HIS A 179 26.85 9.76 -22.57
CA HIS A 179 27.61 9.31 -23.74
C HIS A 179 26.85 9.67 -25.01
#